data_AF-A0A968KHB0-F1
#
_entry.id   AF-A0A968KHB0-F1
#
_cell.length_a   1.000
_cell.length_b   1.000
_cell.length_c   1.000
_cell.angle_alpha   90.00
_cell.angle_beta   90.00
_cell.angle_gamma   90.00
#
_symmetry.space_group_name_H-M   'P 1'
#
loop_
_entity.id
_entity.type
_entity.pdbx_description
1 polymer ?
#
loop_
_entity_poly.entity_id
_entity_poly.type
_entity_poly.pdbx_seq_one_letter_code
_entity_poly.pdbx_strand_id
1 'polypeptide(L)'
;MLSQIIKILKALNSNEAPWQISLGIIFGSILGLTPLLSLHNLAVLFIALLIHLNISIMLVSMALFSIAAFALDPLFHQAGLALLTAPGLQSFWVQFFSCPVFLLGNLNNTIVMGSLTVSLVAAAPLFVLCNRLVV
;
A
#
# COMPACT_ATOMS: atom_id res chain seq x y z
N MET A 1 -25.31 -6.21 3.05
CA MET A 1 -24.13 -5.36 3.29
C MET A 1 -23.18 -5.38 2.09
N LEU A 2 -22.70 -6.54 1.64
CA LEU A 2 -21.82 -6.64 0.46
C LEU A 2 -22.43 -6.00 -0.81
N SER A 3 -23.74 -6.20 -1.04
CA SER A 3 -24.45 -5.61 -2.19
C SER A 3 -24.52 -4.08 -2.19
N GLN A 4 -24.49 -3.44 -1.01
CA GLN A 4 -24.51 -1.98 -0.88
C GLN A 4 -23.14 -1.39 -1.17
N ILE A 5 -22.08 -2.06 -0.70
CA ILE A 5 -20.69 -1.72 -1.05
C ILE A 5 -20.49 -1.82 -2.57
N ILE A 6 -21.00 -2.89 -3.19
CA ILE A 6 -20.95 -3.07 -4.65
C ILE A 6 -21.74 -1.96 -5.39
N LYS A 7 -22.87 -1.50 -4.86
CA LYS A 7 -23.63 -0.39 -5.45
C LYS A 7 -22.88 0.95 -5.36
N ILE A 8 -22.24 1.24 -4.24
CA ILE A 8 -21.40 2.44 -4.08
C ILE A 8 -20.21 2.37 -5.04
N LEU A 9 -19.56 1.20 -5.15
CA LEU A 9 -18.49 0.98 -6.12
C LEU A 9 -18.98 1.17 -7.56
N LYS A 10 -20.16 0.64 -7.92
CA LYS A 10 -20.78 0.86 -9.24
C LYS A 10 -21.12 2.33 -9.50
N ALA A 11 -21.57 3.06 -8.48
CA ALA A 11 -21.85 4.49 -8.59
C ALA A 11 -20.58 5.33 -8.77
N LEU A 12 -19.46 4.92 -8.17
CA LEU A 12 -18.14 5.52 -8.37
C LEU A 12 -17.46 5.10 -9.70
N ASN A 13 -18.04 4.12 -10.39
CA ASN A 13 -17.53 3.47 -11.62
C ASN A 13 -18.23 3.99 -12.90
N SER A 14 -19.17 4.93 -12.84
CA SER A 14 -19.88 5.35 -14.07
C SER A 14 -18.92 6.00 -15.08
N ASN A 15 -18.43 5.19 -16.04
CA ASN A 15 -17.48 5.43 -17.14
C ASN A 15 -15.98 5.06 -16.94
N GLU A 16 -15.58 4.46 -15.82
CA GLU A 16 -14.17 4.05 -15.62
C GLU A 16 -13.95 2.58 -16.00
N ALA A 17 -12.79 2.26 -16.58
CA ALA A 17 -12.46 0.89 -16.91
C ALA A 17 -12.16 0.07 -15.63
N PRO A 18 -12.53 -1.23 -15.57
CA PRO A 18 -12.35 -2.07 -14.37
C PRO A 18 -10.92 -2.09 -13.78
N TRP A 19 -9.91 -1.97 -14.64
CA TRP A 19 -8.51 -1.91 -14.22
C TRP A 19 -8.16 -0.61 -13.51
N GLN A 20 -8.75 0.53 -13.88
CA GLN A 20 -8.51 1.85 -13.25
C GLN A 20 -9.02 1.87 -11.80
N ILE A 21 -10.12 1.17 -11.57
CA ILE A 21 -10.72 0.97 -10.25
C ILE A 21 -9.84 0.06 -9.40
N SER A 22 -9.42 -1.06 -9.98
CA SER A 22 -8.55 -2.03 -9.30
C SER A 22 -7.21 -1.40 -8.90
N LEU A 23 -6.63 -0.57 -9.78
CA LEU A 23 -5.44 0.22 -9.45
C LEU A 23 -5.72 1.24 -8.35
N GLY A 24 -6.87 1.93 -8.38
CA GLY A 24 -7.29 2.82 -7.31
C GLY A 24 -7.29 2.09 -5.95
N ILE A 25 -7.88 0.90 -5.88
CA ILE A 25 -7.91 0.10 -4.65
C ILE A 25 -6.50 -0.27 -4.19
N ILE A 26 -5.61 -0.67 -5.09
CA ILE A 26 -4.24 -1.07 -4.73
C ILE A 26 -3.41 0.10 -4.25
N PHE A 27 -3.36 1.18 -5.01
CA PHE A 27 -2.60 2.36 -4.62
C PHE A 27 -3.15 2.93 -3.31
N GLY A 28 -4.47 2.93 -3.14
CA GLY A 28 -5.11 3.28 -1.88
C GLY A 28 -4.71 2.33 -0.75
N SER A 29 -4.65 1.02 -0.98
CA SER A 29 -4.21 0.06 0.03
C SER A 29 -2.76 0.24 0.45
N ILE A 30 -1.85 0.55 -0.47
CA ILE A 30 -0.43 0.80 -0.16
C ILE A 30 -0.29 2.08 0.66
N LEU A 31 -0.93 3.17 0.20
CA LEU A 31 -0.95 4.44 0.93
C LEU A 31 -1.61 4.31 2.31
N GLY A 32 -2.66 3.49 2.41
CA GLY A 32 -3.44 3.32 3.62
C GLY A 32 -2.76 2.43 4.67
N LEU A 33 -2.17 1.31 4.24
CA LEU A 33 -1.53 0.33 5.14
C LEU A 33 -0.17 0.78 5.67
N THR A 34 0.46 1.76 5.01
CA THR A 34 1.77 2.27 5.41
C THR A 34 1.65 3.64 6.09
N PRO A 35 2.62 4.04 6.93
CA PRO A 35 2.57 5.34 7.59
C PRO A 35 2.43 6.51 6.60
N LEU A 36 1.35 7.30 6.73
CA LEU A 36 0.95 8.31 5.75
C LEU A 36 2.04 9.34 5.42
N LEU A 37 2.79 9.79 6.43
CA LEU A 37 3.84 10.82 6.30
C LEU A 37 5.22 10.25 5.91
N SER A 38 5.25 9.09 5.27
CA SER A 38 6.49 8.46 4.80
C SER A 38 6.88 8.94 3.40
N LEU A 39 8.20 8.97 3.15
CA LEU A 39 8.73 9.41 1.85
C LEU A 39 8.27 8.50 0.70
N HIS A 40 8.14 7.20 0.95
CA HIS A 40 7.66 6.26 -0.08
C HIS A 40 6.20 6.51 -0.45
N ASN A 41 5.35 6.95 0.48
CA ASN A 41 3.96 7.31 0.17
C ASN A 41 3.85 8.53 -0.74
N LEU A 42 4.77 9.49 -0.60
CA LEU A 42 4.85 10.60 -1.56
C LEU A 42 5.17 10.10 -2.96
N ALA A 43 6.10 9.14 -3.09
CA ALA A 43 6.42 8.52 -4.38
C ALA A 43 5.24 7.72 -4.94
N VAL A 44 4.54 6.93 -4.11
CA VAL A 44 3.35 6.17 -4.53
C VAL A 44 2.24 7.10 -4.98
N LEU A 45 1.99 8.20 -4.26
CA LEU A 45 1.02 9.22 -4.66
C LEU A 45 1.43 9.89 -5.98
N PHE A 46 2.70 10.23 -6.15
CA PHE A 46 3.19 10.81 -7.40
C PHE A 46 2.97 9.86 -8.59
N ILE A 47 3.30 8.57 -8.42
CA ILE A 47 3.04 7.54 -9.43
C ILE A 47 1.53 7.41 -9.71
N ALA A 48 0.69 7.44 -8.67
CA ALA A 48 -0.75 7.39 -8.81
C ALA A 48 -1.32 8.56 -9.63
N LEU A 49 -0.72 9.75 -9.53
CA LEU A 49 -1.12 10.93 -10.32
C LEU A 49 -0.65 10.86 -11.78
N LEU A 50 0.41 10.11 -12.08
CA LEU A 50 0.88 9.88 -13.45
C LEU A 50 0.06 8.81 -14.18
N ILE A 51 -0.55 7.89 -13.43
CA ILE A 51 -1.38 6.82 -13.98
C ILE A 51 -2.84 7.29 -14.01
N HIS A 52 -3.56 7.01 -15.10
CA HIS A 52 -5.01 7.25 -15.17
C HIS A 52 -5.79 6.20 -14.35
N LEU A 53 -5.74 6.30 -13.02
CA LEU A 53 -6.55 5.50 -12.09
C LEU A 53 -7.70 6.32 -11.47
N ASN A 54 -8.67 5.65 -10.87
CA ASN A 54 -9.77 6.33 -10.18
C ASN A 54 -9.31 6.85 -8.81
N ILE A 55 -9.02 8.15 -8.73
CA ILE A 55 -8.53 8.83 -7.52
C ILE A 55 -9.55 8.75 -6.37
N SER A 56 -10.85 8.85 -6.65
CA SER A 56 -11.89 8.76 -5.62
C SER A 56 -11.85 7.40 -4.92
N ILE A 57 -11.70 6.32 -5.68
CA ILE A 57 -11.59 4.97 -5.14
C ILE A 57 -10.26 4.78 -4.41
N MET A 58 -9.18 5.38 -4.89
CA MET A 58 -7.90 5.41 -4.19
C MET A 58 -8.02 6.04 -2.80
N LEU A 59 -8.66 7.21 -2.70
CA LEU A 59 -8.85 7.90 -1.42
C LEU A 59 -9.75 7.12 -0.45
N VAL A 60 -10.85 6.54 -0.95
CA VAL A 60 -11.74 5.69 -0.14
C VAL A 60 -11.00 4.45 0.37
N SER A 61 -10.23 3.81 -0.50
CA SER A 61 -9.45 2.62 -0.14
C SER A 61 -8.36 2.98 0.86
N MET A 62 -7.66 4.10 0.66
CA MET A 62 -6.67 4.61 1.61
C MET A 62 -7.28 4.79 3.00
N ALA A 63 -8.42 5.46 3.12
CA ALA A 63 -9.08 5.64 4.41
C ALA A 63 -9.45 4.30 5.08
N LEU A 64 -10.01 3.36 4.31
CA LEU A 64 -10.40 2.04 4.81
C LEU A 64 -9.18 1.22 5.28
N PHE A 65 -8.13 1.19 4.48
CA PHE A 65 -6.91 0.46 4.80
C PHE A 65 -6.09 1.13 5.92
N SER A 66 -6.15 2.46 6.08
CA SER A 66 -5.56 3.13 7.24
C SER A 66 -6.22 2.71 8.55
N ILE A 67 -7.53 2.49 8.56
CA ILE A 67 -8.21 1.94 9.74
C ILE A 67 -7.73 0.51 10.00
N ALA A 68 -7.61 -0.31 8.95
CA ALA A 68 -7.11 -1.68 9.06
C ALA A 68 -5.64 -1.74 9.53
N ALA A 69 -4.82 -0.74 9.19
CA ALA A 69 -3.40 -0.68 9.55
C ALA A 69 -3.20 -0.76 11.07
N PHE A 70 -4.00 -0.04 11.85
CA PHE A 70 -3.93 -0.08 13.32
C PHE A 70 -4.07 -1.49 13.91
N ALA A 71 -4.90 -2.34 13.30
CA ALA A 71 -5.06 -3.73 13.73
C ALA A 71 -3.92 -4.63 13.24
N LEU A 72 -3.31 -4.28 12.12
CA LEU A 72 -2.21 -5.03 11.49
C LEU A 72 -0.82 -4.58 11.96
N ASP A 73 -0.71 -3.49 12.72
CA ASP A 73 0.55 -2.95 13.24
C ASP A 73 1.48 -3.99 13.88
N PRO A 74 1.01 -4.92 14.75
CA PRO A 74 1.85 -5.97 15.31
C PRO A 74 2.44 -6.90 14.24
N LEU A 75 1.66 -7.22 13.20
CA LEU A 75 2.10 -8.06 12.08
C LEU A 75 3.15 -7.31 11.25
N PHE A 76 2.93 -6.03 10.97
CA PHE A 76 3.91 -5.20 10.27
C PHE A 76 5.22 -5.10 11.04
N HIS A 77 5.16 -4.87 12.35
CA HIS A 77 6.35 -4.85 13.20
C HIS A 77 7.13 -6.17 13.12
N GLN A 78 6.46 -7.32 13.24
CA GLN A 78 7.10 -8.63 13.16
C GLN A 78 7.73 -8.88 11.78
N ALA A 79 7.01 -8.58 10.70
CA ALA A 79 7.50 -8.74 9.34
C ALA A 79 8.73 -7.86 9.08
N GLY A 80 8.69 -6.59 9.48
CA GLY A 80 9.81 -5.68 9.33
C GLY A 80 11.01 -6.05 10.21
N LEU A 81 10.78 -6.51 11.44
CA LEU A 81 11.84 -6.99 12.32
C LEU A 81 12.55 -8.19 11.71
N ALA A 82 11.79 -9.20 11.23
CA ALA A 82 12.34 -10.37 10.57
C ALA A 82 13.19 -10.00 9.34
N LEU A 83 12.73 -9.02 8.55
CA LEU A 83 13.44 -8.58 7.35
C LEU A 83 14.72 -7.79 7.67
N LEU A 84 14.65 -6.84 8.61
CA LEU A 84 15.76 -5.97 8.96
C LEU A 84 16.85 -6.68 9.78
N THR A 85 16.50 -7.74 10.52
CA THR A 85 17.45 -8.49 11.36
C THR A 85 17.94 -9.79 10.72
N ALA A 86 17.43 -10.14 9.54
CA ALA A 86 17.85 -11.34 8.81
C ALA A 86 19.38 -11.39 8.64
N PRO A 87 20.07 -12.43 9.13
CA PRO A 87 21.54 -12.49 9.12
C PRO A 87 22.14 -12.31 7.73
N GLY A 88 21.51 -12.90 6.70
CA GLY A 88 21.97 -12.80 5.31
C GLY A 88 21.78 -11.43 4.66
N LEU A 89 20.99 -10.54 5.26
CA LEU A 89 20.73 -9.19 4.73
C LEU A 89 21.45 -8.09 5.52
N GLN A 90 22.15 -8.41 6.62
CA GLN A 90 22.79 -7.39 7.45
C GLN A 90 23.78 -6.52 6.67
N SER A 91 24.68 -7.12 5.88
CA SER A 91 25.65 -6.35 5.08
C SER A 91 24.96 -5.46 4.03
N PHE A 92 23.84 -5.94 3.44
CA PHE A 92 23.03 -5.15 2.53
C PHE A 92 22.43 -3.93 3.25
N TRP A 93 21.78 -4.14 4.39
CA TRP A 93 21.16 -3.06 5.17
C TRP A 93 22.19 -2.04 5.66
N VAL A 94 23.38 -2.48 6.07
CA VAL A 94 24.48 -1.58 6.45
C VAL A 94 24.86 -0.67 5.29
N GLN A 95 25.08 -1.21 4.10
CA GLN A 95 25.42 -0.42 2.91
C GLN A 95 24.26 0.49 2.49
N PHE A 96 23.03 -0.03 2.50
CA PHE A 96 21.83 0.69 2.11
C PHE A 96 21.59 1.91 3.01
N PHE A 97 21.64 1.74 4.32
CA PHE A 97 21.43 2.81 5.29
C PHE A 97 22.66 3.69 5.54
N SER A 98 23.80 3.40 4.89
CA SER A 98 24.95 4.30 4.90
C SER A 98 24.68 5.60 4.11
N CYS A 99 23.71 5.60 3.19
CA CYS A 99 23.28 6.79 2.47
C CYS A 99 22.13 7.51 3.23
N PRO A 100 22.29 8.79 3.63
CA PRO A 100 21.29 9.52 4.42
C PRO A 100 19.91 9.65 3.77
N VAL A 101 19.84 9.62 2.43
CA VAL A 101 18.57 9.74 1.71
C VAL A 101 17.59 8.62 2.07
N PHE A 102 18.09 7.39 2.29
CA PHE A 102 17.23 6.26 2.65
C PHE A 102 16.77 6.31 4.11
N LEU A 103 17.48 7.04 4.97
CA LEU A 103 17.07 7.31 6.35
C LEU A 103 15.94 8.33 6.42
N LEU A 104 15.85 9.26 5.46
CA LEU A 104 14.73 10.21 5.38
C LEU A 104 13.38 9.50 5.22
N GLY A 105 13.38 8.33 4.56
CA GLY A 105 12.19 7.49 4.43
C GLY A 105 11.84 6.66 5.68
N ASN A 106 12.65 6.71 6.75
CA ASN A 106 12.53 5.86 7.93
C ASN A 106 12.41 4.36 7.60
N LEU A 107 13.04 3.90 6.51
CA LEU A 107 13.00 2.49 6.09
C LEU A 107 13.75 1.55 7.06
N ASN A 108 14.50 2.11 8.01
CA ASN A 108 15.08 1.40 9.15
C ASN A 108 14.06 1.15 10.29
N ASN A 109 12.87 1.73 10.22
CA ASN A 109 11.78 1.46 11.15
C ASN A 109 11.05 0.17 10.76
N THR A 110 10.86 -0.73 11.72
CA THR A 110 10.23 -2.05 11.49
C THR A 110 8.78 -1.94 11.01
N ILE A 111 8.00 -0.97 11.51
CA ILE A 111 6.61 -0.79 11.07
C ILE A 111 6.57 -0.26 9.64
N VAL A 112 7.40 0.74 9.32
CA VAL A 112 7.49 1.30 7.96
C VAL A 112 7.91 0.22 6.96
N MET A 113 8.99 -0.48 7.25
CA MET A 113 9.53 -1.49 6.33
C MET A 113 8.60 -2.70 6.20
N GLY A 114 8.03 -3.16 7.32
CA GLY A 114 7.11 -4.28 7.35
C GLY A 114 5.81 -4.00 6.63
N SER A 115 5.16 -2.86 6.90
CA SER A 115 3.93 -2.46 6.21
C SER A 115 4.14 -2.25 4.71
N LEU A 116 5.27 -1.65 4.29
CA LEU A 116 5.62 -1.51 2.89
C LEU A 116 5.79 -2.87 2.21
N THR A 117 6.52 -3.78 2.85
CA THR A 117 6.74 -5.12 2.29
C THR A 117 5.44 -5.91 2.19
N VAL A 118 4.64 -5.92 3.26
CA VAL A 118 3.36 -6.64 3.30
C VAL A 118 2.38 -6.06 2.29
N SER A 119 2.26 -4.74 2.18
CA SER A 119 1.37 -4.10 1.21
C SER A 119 1.79 -4.37 -0.24
N LEU A 120 3.08 -4.35 -0.56
CA LEU A 120 3.58 -4.70 -1.90
C LEU A 120 3.33 -6.17 -2.25
N VAL A 121 3.56 -7.08 -1.30
CA VAL A 121 3.27 -8.51 -1.50
C VAL A 121 1.76 -8.74 -1.66
N ALA A 122 0.93 -8.03 -0.89
CA ALA A 122 -0.53 -8.11 -0.97
C ALA A 122 -1.12 -7.43 -2.22
N ALA A 123 -0.41 -6.48 -2.84
CA ALA A 123 -0.89 -5.72 -4.00
C ALA A 123 -1.21 -6.63 -5.19
N ALA A 124 -0.35 -7.59 -5.51
CA ALA A 124 -0.55 -8.50 -6.64
C ALA A 124 -1.81 -9.40 -6.49
N PRO A 125 -2.01 -10.14 -5.39
CA PRO A 125 -3.23 -10.93 -5.21
C PRO A 125 -4.48 -10.04 -5.08
N LEU A 126 -4.36 -8.86 -4.45
CA LEU A 126 -5.46 -7.91 -4.35
C LEU A 126 -5.89 -7.39 -5.72
N PHE A 127 -4.96 -7.11 -6.64
CA PHE A 127 -5.28 -6.71 -8.02
C PHE A 127 -6.09 -7.76 -8.74
N VAL A 128 -5.63 -9.02 -8.72
CA VAL A 128 -6.30 -10.11 -9.43
C VAL A 128 -7.71 -10.31 -8.87
N LEU A 129 -7.86 -10.24 -7.54
CA LEU A 129 -9.16 -10.35 -6.89
C LEU A 129 -10.09 -9.20 -7.28
N CYS A 130 -9.64 -7.95 -7.12
CA CYS A 130 -10.42 -6.77 -7.46
C CYS A 130 -10.83 -6.75 -8.93
N ASN A 131 -9.89 -7.04 -9.84
CA ASN A 131 -10.16 -7.02 -11.26
C ASN A 131 -11.19 -8.10 -11.67
N ARG A 132 -11.20 -9.26 -10.99
CA ARG A 132 -12.23 -10.29 -11.19
C ARG A 132 -13.59 -9.95 -10.60
N LEU A 133 -13.64 -9.10 -9.57
CA LEU A 133 -14.89 -8.70 -8.91
C LEU A 133 -15.55 -7.48 -9.57
N VAL A 134 -14.75 -6.65 -10.24
CA VAL A 134 -15.22 -5.43 -10.92
C VAL A 134 -15.68 -5.72 -12.35
N VAL A 135 -15.12 -6.74 -13.02
CA VAL A 135 -15.59 -7.30 -14.31
C VAL A 135 -16.82 -8.17 -14.07
#